data_AF-A0A2V5X8W4-F1
#
_entry.id   AF-A0A2V5X8W4-F1
#
_cell.length_a   1.000
_cell.length_b   1.000
_cell.length_c   1.000
_cell.angle_alpha   90.00
_cell.angle_beta   90.00
_cell.angle_gamma   90.00
#
_symmetry.space_group_name_H-M   'P 1'
#
loop_
_entity.id
_entity.type
_entity.pdbx_description
1 polymer ?
#
loop_
_entity_poly.entity_id
_entity_poly.type
_entity_poly.pdbx_seq_one_letter_code
_entity_poly.pdbx_strand_id
1 'polypeptide(L)'
;MSRSKRRVLISVLALAGLAALFVVLHNFRARRALLAYKAELVAKGEKLTIDELTPPFSTEAQRAANDLVQAASQLRQGSVVPKNSPQPMEIVSPGKTRIGCKQPDIRTRYGTNTWDELVEDLKLNAVALEQIREALKNPQFDMNLNYKMGFLLMVPHLAKLKGVAQWLSAATLNDLHADRLNAAASDLDVLLSLANAFRDEKLIISQLVRIAIAAIAIAPTWEALQAEGWTDAQLAALQKKWQSLDFSQAMENALAMERA
;
A
#
# COMPACT_ATOMS: atom_id res chain seq x y z
N MET A 1 -25.97 -59.98 -26.33
CA MET A 1 -24.73 -59.22 -26.64
C MET A 1 -23.74 -60.17 -27.32
N SER A 2 -23.23 -59.88 -28.53
CA SER A 2 -22.30 -60.81 -29.21
C SER A 2 -21.00 -60.93 -28.41
N ARG A 3 -20.33 -62.10 -28.47
CA ARG A 3 -19.07 -62.34 -27.75
C ARG A 3 -18.02 -61.26 -28.01
N SER A 4 -18.02 -60.67 -29.21
CA SER A 4 -17.16 -59.54 -29.59
C SER A 4 -17.47 -58.26 -28.80
N LYS A 5 -18.75 -57.84 -28.71
CA LYS A 5 -19.16 -56.65 -27.94
C LYS A 5 -18.81 -56.75 -26.44
N ARG A 6 -18.92 -57.96 -25.86
CA ARG A 6 -18.52 -58.20 -24.45
C ARG A 6 -17.01 -58.07 -24.24
N ARG A 7 -16.20 -58.57 -25.17
CA ARG A 7 -14.73 -58.43 -25.10
C ARG A 7 -14.30 -56.97 -25.22
N VAL A 8 -14.88 -56.23 -26.18
CA VAL A 8 -14.61 -54.79 -26.35
C VAL A 8 -14.97 -54.01 -25.08
N LEU A 9 -16.14 -54.27 -24.48
CA LEU A 9 -16.54 -53.60 -23.23
C LEU A 9 -15.57 -53.89 -22.07
N ILE A 10 -15.15 -55.15 -21.91
CA ILE A 10 -14.18 -55.52 -20.86
C ILE A 10 -12.82 -54.84 -21.10
N SER A 11 -12.34 -54.79 -22.34
CA SER A 11 -11.08 -54.11 -22.69
C SER A 11 -11.15 -52.61 -22.40
N VAL A 12 -12.26 -51.94 -22.75
CA VAL A 12 -12.46 -50.51 -22.45
C VAL A 12 -12.50 -50.26 -20.94
N LEU A 13 -13.21 -51.09 -20.18
CA LEU A 13 -13.26 -50.96 -18.72
C LEU A 13 -11.90 -51.21 -18.07
N ALA A 14 -11.13 -52.18 -18.57
CA ALA A 14 -9.76 -52.44 -18.10
C ALA A 14 -8.84 -51.26 -18.39
N LEU A 15 -8.94 -50.65 -19.59
CA LEU A 15 -8.15 -49.48 -19.97
C LEU A 15 -8.49 -48.26 -19.10
N ALA A 16 -9.78 -48.03 -18.86
CA ALA A 16 -10.26 -46.97 -17.95
C ALA A 16 -9.78 -47.19 -16.51
N GLY A 17 -9.81 -48.45 -16.03
CA GLY A 17 -9.28 -48.83 -14.72
C GLY A 17 -7.77 -48.56 -14.59
N LEU A 18 -6.99 -48.90 -15.62
CA LEU A 18 -5.56 -48.60 -15.67
C LEU A 18 -5.27 -47.10 -15.68
N ALA A 19 -6.03 -46.31 -16.43
CA ALA A 19 -5.91 -44.85 -16.45
C ALA A 19 -6.22 -44.24 -15.08
N ALA A 20 -7.29 -44.68 -14.41
CA ALA A 20 -7.62 -44.24 -13.06
C ALA A 20 -6.52 -44.61 -12.05
N LEU A 21 -5.99 -45.84 -12.11
CA LEU A 21 -4.89 -46.27 -11.25
C LEU A 21 -3.62 -45.44 -11.48
N PHE A 22 -3.31 -45.12 -12.73
CA PHE A 22 -2.18 -44.25 -13.07
C PHE A 22 -2.31 -42.85 -12.45
N VAL A 23 -3.50 -42.23 -12.55
CA VAL A 23 -3.78 -40.92 -11.92
C VAL A 23 -3.60 -40.99 -10.40
N VAL A 24 -4.10 -42.05 -9.75
CA VAL A 24 -3.95 -42.24 -8.30
C VAL A 24 -2.48 -42.39 -7.91
N LEU A 25 -1.72 -43.23 -8.61
CA LEU A 25 -0.28 -43.44 -8.35
C LEU A 25 0.53 -42.16 -8.56
N HIS A 26 0.22 -41.42 -9.62
CA HIS A 26 0.86 -40.13 -9.88
C HIS A 26 0.55 -39.11 -8.78
N ASN A 27 -0.72 -39.01 -8.36
CA ASN A 27 -1.13 -38.11 -7.28
C ASN A 27 -0.48 -38.50 -5.95
N PHE A 28 -0.34 -39.80 -5.65
CA PHE A 28 0.34 -40.27 -4.45
C PHE A 28 1.84 -39.94 -4.46
N ARG A 29 2.52 -40.17 -5.60
CA ARG A 29 3.94 -39.79 -5.77
C ARG A 29 4.13 -38.29 -5.64
N ALA A 30 3.29 -37.49 -6.31
CA ALA A 30 3.33 -36.04 -6.22
C ALA A 30 3.10 -35.53 -4.79
N ARG A 31 2.12 -36.09 -4.08
CA ARG A 31 1.86 -35.77 -2.66
C ARG A 31 3.04 -36.12 -1.77
N ARG A 32 3.66 -37.29 -1.95
CA ARG A 32 4.85 -37.68 -1.17
C ARG A 32 6.04 -36.74 -1.43
N ALA A 33 6.30 -36.42 -2.70
CA ALA A 33 7.35 -35.48 -3.07
C ALA A 33 7.11 -34.08 -2.47
N LEU A 34 5.86 -33.60 -2.53
CA LEU A 34 5.46 -32.33 -1.93
C LEU A 34 5.67 -32.32 -0.41
N LEU A 35 5.26 -33.38 0.30
CA LEU A 35 5.43 -33.48 1.76
C LEU A 35 6.91 -33.55 2.15
N ALA A 36 7.73 -34.31 1.42
CA ALA A 36 9.17 -34.37 1.65
C ALA A 36 9.82 -33.00 1.44
N TYR A 37 9.44 -32.28 0.38
CA TYR A 37 9.95 -30.93 0.11
C TYR A 37 9.50 -29.92 1.17
N LYS A 38 8.23 -29.95 1.61
CA LYS A 38 7.76 -29.11 2.72
C LYS A 38 8.54 -29.40 4.00
N ALA A 39 8.80 -30.66 4.32
CA ALA A 39 9.61 -31.03 5.48
C ALA A 39 11.06 -30.52 5.37
N GLU A 40 11.65 -30.56 4.18
CA GLU A 40 12.98 -29.98 3.91
C GLU A 40 12.98 -28.46 4.13
N LEU A 41 11.98 -27.73 3.63
CA LEU A 41 11.84 -26.29 3.83
C LEU A 41 11.70 -25.94 5.31
N VAL A 42 10.85 -26.66 6.04
CA VAL A 42 10.67 -26.47 7.49
C VAL A 42 11.97 -26.78 8.25
N ALA A 43 12.71 -27.83 7.85
CA ALA A 43 14.02 -28.13 8.44
C ALA A 43 15.07 -27.04 8.18
N LYS A 44 14.91 -26.27 7.09
CA LYS A 44 15.70 -25.06 6.80
C LYS A 44 15.19 -23.80 7.51
N GLY A 45 14.11 -23.89 8.28
CA GLY A 45 13.53 -22.79 9.05
C GLY A 45 12.47 -21.97 8.30
N GLU A 46 12.03 -22.41 7.11
CA GLU A 46 10.95 -21.74 6.39
C GLU A 46 9.61 -21.90 7.12
N LYS A 47 8.92 -20.78 7.31
CA LYS A 47 7.55 -20.75 7.83
C LYS A 47 6.57 -20.94 6.68
N LEU A 48 5.68 -21.93 6.81
CA LEU A 48 4.79 -22.35 5.73
C LEU A 48 3.31 -22.20 6.08
N THR A 49 2.97 -21.75 7.28
CA THR A 49 1.58 -21.58 7.71
C THR A 49 1.25 -20.13 8.02
N ILE A 50 0.00 -19.75 7.77
CA ILE A 50 -0.53 -18.42 8.09
C ILE A 50 -0.33 -18.09 9.58
N ASP A 51 -0.51 -19.07 10.48
CA ASP A 51 -0.37 -18.86 11.92
C ASP A 51 1.08 -18.50 12.33
N GLU A 52 2.10 -19.09 11.69
CA GLU A 52 3.52 -18.76 11.94
C GLU A 52 3.94 -17.39 11.39
N LEU A 53 3.21 -16.91 10.39
CA LEU A 53 3.49 -15.69 9.64
C LEU A 53 2.65 -14.50 10.10
N THR A 54 1.54 -14.73 10.81
CA THR A 54 0.64 -13.66 11.27
C THR A 54 1.40 -12.71 12.21
N PRO A 55 1.40 -11.40 11.93
CA PRO A 55 2.01 -10.41 12.83
C PRO A 55 1.40 -10.49 14.24
N PRO A 56 2.19 -10.18 15.30
CA PRO A 56 1.64 -10.11 16.65
C PRO A 56 0.60 -8.99 16.73
N PHE A 57 -0.53 -9.30 17.36
CA PHE A 57 -1.61 -8.34 17.59
C PHE A 57 -1.17 -7.23 18.55
N SER A 58 -1.56 -5.98 18.25
CA SER A 58 -1.36 -4.83 19.15
C SER A 58 -2.61 -3.99 19.28
N THR A 59 -3.17 -3.93 20.50
CA THR A 59 -4.36 -3.12 20.81
C THR A 59 -4.14 -1.63 20.54
N GLU A 60 -2.95 -1.10 20.82
CA GLU A 60 -2.61 0.30 20.59
C GLU A 60 -2.50 0.60 19.10
N ALA A 61 -1.78 -0.23 18.35
CA ALA A 61 -1.66 -0.10 16.90
C ALA A 61 -3.02 -0.24 16.19
N GLN A 62 -3.90 -1.12 16.70
CA GLN A 62 -5.24 -1.28 16.17
C GLN A 62 -6.13 -0.05 16.45
N ARG A 63 -6.06 0.52 17.65
CA ARG A 63 -6.79 1.76 17.97
C ARG A 63 -6.36 2.88 17.03
N ALA A 64 -5.06 3.09 16.89
CA ALA A 64 -4.52 4.13 16.01
C ALA A 64 -4.90 3.92 14.54
N ALA A 65 -4.89 2.67 14.06
CA ALA A 65 -5.36 2.32 12.72
C ALA A 65 -6.85 2.66 12.52
N ASN A 66 -7.69 2.32 13.50
CA ASN A 66 -9.13 2.62 13.46
C ASN A 66 -9.39 4.13 13.47
N ASP A 67 -8.69 4.88 14.32
CA ASP A 67 -8.81 6.34 14.41
C ASP A 67 -8.44 6.99 13.07
N LEU A 68 -7.35 6.54 12.43
CA LEU A 68 -6.96 7.01 11.11
C LEU A 68 -8.01 6.68 10.04
N VAL A 69 -8.51 5.44 9.99
CA VAL A 69 -9.50 5.01 9.00
C VAL A 69 -10.84 5.73 9.18
N GLN A 70 -11.21 6.04 10.43
CA GLN A 70 -12.37 6.84 10.77
C GLN A 70 -12.19 8.28 10.31
N ALA A 71 -11.09 8.94 10.65
CA ALA A 71 -10.80 10.29 10.20
C ALA A 71 -10.75 10.38 8.66
N ALA A 72 -10.10 9.43 8.01
CA ALA A 72 -10.05 9.33 6.55
C ALA A 72 -11.44 9.17 5.91
N SER A 73 -12.39 8.52 6.60
CA SER A 73 -13.77 8.38 6.12
C SER A 73 -14.58 9.67 6.16
N GLN A 74 -14.14 10.65 6.96
CA GLN A 74 -14.78 11.95 7.09
C GLN A 74 -14.28 12.95 6.05
N LEU A 75 -13.21 12.63 5.32
CA LEU A 75 -12.71 13.47 4.23
C LEU A 75 -13.77 13.62 3.14
N ARG A 76 -14.16 14.86 2.89
CA ARG A 76 -15.13 15.25 1.87
C ARG A 76 -14.41 15.73 0.64
N GLN A 77 -14.85 15.22 -0.51
CA GLN A 77 -14.39 15.71 -1.80
C GLN A 77 -14.67 17.22 -1.91
N GLY A 78 -13.66 17.97 -2.32
CA GLY A 78 -13.78 19.37 -2.67
C GLY A 78 -13.65 19.63 -4.18
N SER A 79 -13.40 20.88 -4.56
CA SER A 79 -13.25 21.29 -5.96
C SER A 79 -11.91 20.81 -6.56
N VAL A 80 -10.87 20.79 -5.72
CA VAL A 80 -9.49 20.44 -6.10
C VAL A 80 -9.19 18.99 -5.72
N VAL A 81 -9.35 18.60 -4.45
CA VAL A 81 -8.90 17.27 -3.96
C VAL A 81 -10.07 16.29 -3.84
N PRO A 82 -9.91 15.01 -4.26
CA PRO A 82 -8.71 14.40 -4.84
C PRO A 82 -8.64 14.47 -6.38
N LYS A 83 -9.70 14.92 -7.07
CA LYS A 83 -9.86 14.70 -8.52
C LYS A 83 -8.98 15.61 -9.38
N ASN A 84 -8.74 16.83 -8.95
CA ASN A 84 -7.96 17.85 -9.65
C ASN A 84 -6.77 18.33 -8.80
N SER A 85 -6.19 17.42 -8.01
CA SER A 85 -5.07 17.74 -7.13
C SER A 85 -3.91 18.39 -7.89
N PRO A 86 -3.15 19.31 -7.26
CA PRO A 86 -1.98 19.90 -7.90
C PRO A 86 -1.02 18.84 -8.45
N GLN A 87 -0.40 19.14 -9.59
CA GLN A 87 0.62 18.28 -10.20
C GLN A 87 2.01 18.83 -9.88
N PRO A 88 2.59 18.48 -8.72
CA PRO A 88 3.97 18.80 -8.41
C PRO A 88 4.94 18.05 -9.30
N MET A 89 6.15 18.58 -9.46
CA MET A 89 7.24 17.94 -10.20
C MET A 89 6.83 17.57 -11.65
N GLU A 90 6.08 18.45 -12.33
CA GLU A 90 5.63 18.23 -13.70
C GLU A 90 6.80 18.35 -14.69
N ILE A 91 7.14 17.26 -15.40
CA ILE A 91 8.17 17.28 -16.44
C ILE A 91 7.61 17.99 -17.68
N VAL A 92 8.17 19.15 -18.00
CA VAL A 92 7.72 19.97 -19.15
C VAL A 92 8.57 19.75 -20.41
N SER A 93 9.80 19.26 -20.25
CA SER A 93 10.69 18.82 -21.33
C SER A 93 11.81 17.96 -20.74
N PRO A 94 12.60 17.21 -21.54
CA PRO A 94 13.69 16.39 -21.02
C PRO A 94 14.63 17.17 -20.09
N GLY A 95 14.76 16.73 -18.84
CA GLY A 95 15.60 17.37 -17.82
C GLY A 95 15.05 18.68 -17.24
N LYS A 96 13.83 19.11 -17.59
CA LYS A 96 13.20 20.30 -17.00
C LYS A 96 11.87 19.97 -16.36
N THR A 97 11.76 20.37 -15.10
CA THR A 97 10.58 20.16 -14.27
C THR A 97 10.05 21.51 -13.81
N ARG A 98 8.74 21.68 -13.84
CA ARG A 98 8.06 22.87 -13.34
C ARG A 98 7.80 22.72 -11.85
N ILE A 99 8.07 23.80 -11.11
CA ILE A 99 7.72 23.93 -9.69
C ILE A 99 6.24 24.31 -9.62
N GLY A 100 5.41 23.32 -9.32
CA GLY A 100 3.96 23.41 -9.25
C GLY A 100 3.49 24.43 -8.21
N CYS A 101 4.10 24.44 -7.01
CA CYS A 101 3.69 25.36 -5.94
C CYS A 101 4.02 26.84 -6.24
N LYS A 102 4.87 27.13 -7.22
CA LYS A 102 5.17 28.50 -7.66
C LYS A 102 4.35 28.96 -8.86
N GLN A 103 3.41 28.14 -9.34
CA GLN A 103 2.48 28.53 -10.40
C GLN A 103 1.35 29.41 -9.86
N PRO A 104 0.81 30.34 -10.67
CA PRO A 104 -0.28 31.21 -10.24
C PRO A 104 -1.61 30.46 -10.03
N ASP A 105 -1.77 29.30 -10.67
CA ASP A 105 -2.98 28.49 -10.65
C ASP A 105 -2.63 26.99 -10.62
N ILE A 106 -3.62 26.16 -10.29
CA ILE A 106 -3.50 24.70 -10.26
C ILE A 106 -4.03 24.14 -11.58
N ARG A 107 -3.11 23.88 -12.52
CA ARG A 107 -3.44 23.29 -13.83
C ARG A 107 -3.33 21.79 -13.79
N THR A 108 -4.37 21.14 -14.29
CA THR A 108 -4.40 19.69 -14.50
C THR A 108 -4.85 19.39 -15.93
N ARG A 109 -4.70 18.13 -16.35
CA ARG A 109 -5.26 17.65 -17.62
C ARG A 109 -6.80 17.77 -17.73
N TYR A 110 -7.50 18.02 -16.62
CA TYR A 110 -8.96 18.05 -16.55
C TYR A 110 -9.54 19.46 -16.35
N GLY A 111 -8.70 20.46 -16.07
CA GLY A 111 -9.16 21.82 -15.80
C GLY A 111 -8.13 22.65 -15.04
N THR A 112 -8.46 23.92 -14.84
CA THR A 112 -7.69 24.88 -14.05
C THR A 112 -8.48 25.21 -12.79
N ASN A 113 -7.83 25.11 -11.63
CA ASN A 113 -8.36 25.52 -10.33
C ASN A 113 -7.44 26.58 -9.72
N THR A 114 -7.87 27.22 -8.64
CA THR A 114 -7.13 28.24 -7.90
C THR A 114 -6.58 27.69 -6.59
N TRP A 115 -5.54 28.33 -6.07
CA TRP A 115 -5.03 28.01 -4.74
C TRP A 115 -6.05 28.33 -3.63
N ASP A 116 -6.90 29.34 -3.82
CA ASP A 116 -7.99 29.65 -2.89
C ASP A 116 -9.02 28.52 -2.81
N GLU A 117 -9.36 27.87 -3.93
CA GLU A 117 -10.23 26.69 -3.92
C GLU A 117 -9.59 25.53 -3.15
N LEU A 118 -8.26 25.33 -3.26
CA LEU A 118 -7.56 24.34 -2.45
C LEU A 118 -7.58 24.71 -0.95
N VAL A 119 -7.43 25.99 -0.61
CA VAL A 119 -7.55 26.46 0.77
C VAL A 119 -8.94 26.15 1.34
N GLU A 120 -10.01 26.36 0.55
CA GLU A 120 -11.38 26.03 0.99
C GLU A 120 -11.58 24.51 1.15
N ASP A 121 -11.02 23.69 0.25
CA ASP A 121 -11.02 22.23 0.38
C ASP A 121 -10.33 21.77 1.68
N LEU A 122 -9.19 22.39 2.03
CA LEU A 122 -8.46 22.10 3.26
C LEU A 122 -9.22 22.55 4.51
N LYS A 123 -9.84 23.75 4.48
CA LYS A 123 -10.71 24.24 5.57
C LYS A 123 -11.91 23.34 5.80
N LEU A 124 -12.56 22.90 4.73
CA LEU A 124 -13.71 21.98 4.77
C LEU A 124 -13.36 20.69 5.52
N ASN A 125 -12.10 20.27 5.46
CA ASN A 125 -11.59 19.01 5.99
C ASN A 125 -10.65 19.17 7.20
N ALA A 126 -10.53 20.38 7.77
CA ALA A 126 -9.52 20.69 8.79
C ALA A 126 -9.56 19.75 9.99
N VAL A 127 -10.76 19.43 10.50
CA VAL A 127 -10.93 18.51 11.64
C VAL A 127 -10.44 17.10 11.31
N ALA A 128 -10.81 16.57 10.15
CA ALA A 128 -10.40 15.22 9.73
C ALA A 128 -8.89 15.15 9.48
N LEU A 129 -8.32 16.18 8.86
CA LEU A 129 -6.87 16.28 8.63
C LEU A 129 -6.09 16.33 9.94
N GLU A 130 -6.59 17.04 10.95
CA GLU A 130 -5.93 17.08 12.26
C GLU A 130 -5.98 15.74 12.99
N GLN A 131 -7.11 15.03 12.92
CA GLN A 131 -7.22 13.68 13.47
C GLN A 131 -6.30 12.69 12.74
N ILE A 132 -6.12 12.85 11.42
CA ILE A 132 -5.16 12.07 10.62
C ILE A 132 -3.74 12.31 11.12
N ARG A 133 -3.34 13.58 11.30
CA ARG A 133 -2.00 13.93 11.81
C ARG A 133 -1.77 13.34 13.19
N GLU A 134 -2.76 13.42 14.08
CA GLU A 134 -2.67 12.85 15.42
C GLU A 134 -2.51 11.33 15.40
N ALA A 135 -3.33 10.62 14.63
CA ALA A 135 -3.26 9.17 14.52
C ALA A 135 -1.90 8.70 13.99
N LEU A 136 -1.32 9.45 13.03
CA LEU A 136 -0.03 9.17 12.40
C LEU A 136 1.20 9.48 13.27
N LYS A 137 1.02 10.01 14.48
CA LYS A 137 2.09 10.00 15.49
C LYS A 137 2.45 8.59 15.93
N ASN A 138 1.53 7.63 15.79
CA ASN A 138 1.79 6.23 16.07
C ASN A 138 2.60 5.60 14.92
N PRO A 139 3.76 4.97 15.21
CA PRO A 139 4.67 4.47 14.18
C PRO A 139 4.23 3.14 13.55
N GLN A 140 3.16 2.53 14.04
CA GLN A 140 2.70 1.21 13.62
C GLN A 140 1.18 1.10 13.72
N PHE A 141 0.58 0.49 12.70
CA PHE A 141 -0.83 0.17 12.59
C PHE A 141 -1.05 -1.32 12.46
N ASP A 142 -2.11 -1.79 13.11
CA ASP A 142 -2.60 -3.15 13.01
C ASP A 142 -4.05 -3.10 12.54
N MET A 143 -4.29 -3.48 11.28
CA MET A 143 -5.63 -3.53 10.70
C MET A 143 -6.43 -4.76 11.16
N ASN A 144 -5.83 -5.63 12.00
CA ASN A 144 -6.41 -6.86 12.53
C ASN A 144 -7.02 -7.75 11.43
N LEU A 145 -6.24 -7.95 10.37
CA LEU A 145 -6.68 -8.69 9.20
C LEU A 145 -6.73 -10.19 9.48
N ASN A 146 -7.82 -10.83 9.04
CA ASN A 146 -7.93 -12.28 9.07
C ASN A 146 -7.31 -12.90 7.81
N TYR A 147 -5.99 -13.11 7.83
CA TYR A 147 -5.24 -13.70 6.72
C TYR A 147 -5.77 -15.08 6.27
N LYS A 148 -6.46 -15.83 7.15
CA LYS A 148 -7.08 -17.13 6.82
C LYS A 148 -8.20 -17.03 5.78
N MET A 149 -8.72 -15.83 5.52
CA MET A 149 -9.69 -15.60 4.45
C MET A 149 -9.06 -15.65 3.05
N GLY A 150 -7.73 -15.61 2.95
CA GLY A 150 -7.01 -15.64 1.68
C GLY A 150 -7.54 -14.60 0.69
N PHE A 151 -7.85 -15.02 -0.53
CA PHE A 151 -8.37 -14.15 -1.59
C PHE A 151 -9.72 -13.48 -1.27
N LEU A 152 -10.49 -14.00 -0.30
CA LEU A 152 -11.77 -13.41 0.11
C LEU A 152 -11.61 -12.25 1.12
N LEU A 153 -10.39 -12.00 1.61
CA LEU A 153 -10.12 -10.93 2.55
C LEU A 153 -10.34 -9.56 1.90
N MET A 154 -11.20 -8.74 2.51
CA MET A 154 -11.46 -7.37 2.04
C MET A 154 -10.51 -6.38 2.69
N VAL A 155 -9.95 -5.48 1.89
CA VAL A 155 -8.98 -4.46 2.31
C VAL A 155 -9.42 -3.03 1.93
N PRO A 156 -10.62 -2.58 2.34
CA PRO A 156 -11.17 -1.28 1.94
C PRO A 156 -10.37 -0.09 2.51
N HIS A 157 -9.59 -0.31 3.57
CA HIS A 157 -8.74 0.72 4.18
C HIS A 157 -7.68 1.23 3.21
N LEU A 158 -7.15 0.39 2.32
CA LEU A 158 -6.07 0.77 1.41
C LEU A 158 -6.42 1.96 0.50
N ALA A 159 -7.65 2.00 -0.02
CA ALA A 159 -8.13 3.13 -0.82
C ALA A 159 -8.19 4.42 0.02
N LYS A 160 -8.58 4.31 1.30
CA LYS A 160 -8.62 5.44 2.24
C LYS A 160 -7.21 5.95 2.56
N LEU A 161 -6.26 5.05 2.85
CA LEU A 161 -4.87 5.43 3.12
C LEU A 161 -4.24 6.16 1.92
N LYS A 162 -4.48 5.66 0.69
CA LYS A 162 -4.06 6.37 -0.51
C LYS A 162 -4.71 7.75 -0.64
N GLY A 163 -6.00 7.87 -0.30
CA GLY A 163 -6.69 9.17 -0.25
C GLY A 163 -6.07 10.14 0.75
N VAL A 164 -5.74 9.68 1.96
CA VAL A 164 -5.03 10.48 2.97
C VAL A 164 -3.70 11.00 2.40
N ALA A 165 -2.95 10.15 1.71
CA ALA A 165 -1.69 10.56 1.10
C ALA A 165 -1.87 11.70 0.08
N GLN A 166 -2.93 11.66 -0.73
CA GLN A 166 -3.26 12.73 -1.69
C GLN A 166 -3.62 14.04 -0.98
N TRP A 167 -4.39 13.96 0.10
CA TRP A 167 -4.73 15.14 0.90
C TRP A 167 -3.53 15.78 1.59
N LEU A 168 -2.66 14.98 2.21
CA LEU A 168 -1.42 15.48 2.83
C LEU A 168 -0.45 16.06 1.80
N SER A 169 -0.36 15.45 0.61
CA SER A 169 0.41 16.02 -0.50
C SER A 169 -0.15 17.38 -0.93
N ALA A 170 -1.47 17.52 -1.05
CA ALA A 170 -2.07 18.80 -1.43
C ALA A 170 -1.89 19.88 -0.35
N ALA A 171 -2.02 19.52 0.92
CA ALA A 171 -1.75 20.40 2.05
C ALA A 171 -0.29 20.89 2.06
N THR A 172 0.66 19.97 1.84
CA THR A 172 2.09 20.30 1.71
C THR A 172 2.32 21.34 0.60
N LEU A 173 1.73 21.13 -0.58
CA LEU A 173 1.91 22.05 -1.71
C LEU A 173 1.26 23.41 -1.48
N ASN A 174 0.10 23.45 -0.80
CA ASN A 174 -0.54 24.69 -0.39
C ASN A 174 0.36 25.49 0.55
N ASP A 175 0.98 24.84 1.54
CA ASP A 175 1.88 25.51 2.47
C ASP A 175 3.17 25.98 1.79
N LEU A 176 3.70 25.21 0.82
CA LEU A 176 4.83 25.67 0.00
C LEU A 176 4.46 26.88 -0.88
N HIS A 177 3.25 26.89 -1.47
CA HIS A 177 2.75 28.03 -2.24
C HIS A 177 2.66 29.29 -1.37
N ALA A 178 2.25 29.13 -0.11
CA ALA A 178 2.15 30.21 0.87
C ALA A 178 3.48 30.53 1.60
N ASP A 179 4.62 30.00 1.15
CA ASP A 179 5.95 30.17 1.75
C ASP A 179 6.04 29.74 3.24
N ARG A 180 5.21 28.77 3.66
CA ARG A 180 5.17 28.21 5.02
C ARG A 180 5.96 26.91 5.11
N LEU A 181 7.27 27.01 4.93
CA LEU A 181 8.16 25.83 4.85
C LEU A 181 8.03 24.87 6.04
N ASN A 182 7.95 25.39 7.27
CA ASN A 182 7.85 24.54 8.47
C ASN A 182 6.55 23.71 8.50
N ALA A 183 5.44 24.29 8.05
CA ALA A 183 4.16 23.58 7.98
C ALA A 183 4.19 22.51 6.88
N ALA A 184 4.72 22.86 5.70
CA ALA A 184 4.94 21.91 4.62
C ALA A 184 5.84 20.73 5.02
N ALA A 185 6.95 21.01 5.73
CA ALA A 185 7.84 19.97 6.24
C ALA A 185 7.15 19.05 7.25
N SER A 186 6.26 19.59 8.10
CA SER A 186 5.46 18.81 9.04
C SER A 186 4.48 17.88 8.30
N ASP A 187 3.74 18.38 7.32
CA ASP A 187 2.80 17.55 6.55
C ASP A 187 3.53 16.49 5.70
N LEU A 188 4.73 16.79 5.21
CA LEU A 188 5.58 15.82 4.53
C LEU A 188 6.06 14.71 5.47
N ASP A 189 6.43 15.04 6.72
CA ASP A 189 6.78 14.04 7.73
C ASP A 189 5.61 13.10 8.04
N VAL A 190 4.40 13.65 8.16
CA VAL A 190 3.16 12.88 8.37
C VAL A 190 2.88 11.97 7.17
N LEU A 191 3.06 12.46 5.94
CA LEU A 191 2.89 11.68 4.71
C LEU A 191 3.87 10.49 4.63
N LEU A 192 5.13 10.70 5.01
CA LEU A 192 6.13 9.62 5.06
C LEU A 192 5.84 8.63 6.21
N SER A 193 5.34 9.14 7.34
CA SER A 193 4.93 8.30 8.47
C SER A 193 3.76 7.39 8.10
N LEU A 194 2.82 7.88 7.29
CA LEU A 194 1.73 7.06 6.72
C LEU A 194 2.27 5.89 5.89
N ALA A 195 3.26 6.15 5.02
CA ALA A 195 3.90 5.09 4.25
C ALA A 195 4.55 4.05 5.17
N ASN A 196 5.05 4.43 6.35
CA ASN A 196 5.72 3.49 7.25
C ASN A 196 4.78 2.75 8.21
N ALA A 197 3.62 3.32 8.52
CA ALA A 197 2.78 2.88 9.63
C ALA A 197 2.20 1.46 9.45
N PHE A 198 1.91 1.04 8.21
CA PHE A 198 1.34 -0.28 7.93
C PHE A 198 2.35 -1.23 7.22
N ARG A 199 3.65 -1.01 7.43
CA ARG A 199 4.74 -1.82 6.84
C ARG A 199 4.62 -3.32 7.15
N ASP A 200 4.02 -3.67 8.28
CA ASP A 200 3.90 -5.05 8.77
C ASP A 200 2.65 -5.78 8.22
N GLU A 201 1.82 -5.11 7.43
CA GLU A 201 0.66 -5.73 6.77
C GLU A 201 1.14 -6.67 5.65
N LYS A 202 0.96 -7.98 5.85
CA LYS A 202 1.58 -9.02 5.00
C LYS A 202 0.71 -9.40 3.80
N LEU A 203 0.27 -8.41 3.03
CA LEU A 203 -0.41 -8.62 1.75
C LEU A 203 0.33 -7.86 0.65
N ILE A 204 0.49 -8.48 -0.51
CA ILE A 204 1.20 -7.87 -1.65
C ILE A 204 0.50 -6.58 -2.05
N ILE A 205 -0.84 -6.59 -2.12
CA ILE A 205 -1.63 -5.41 -2.45
C ILE A 205 -1.41 -4.26 -1.47
N SER A 206 -1.24 -4.56 -0.18
CA SER A 206 -0.95 -3.55 0.85
C SER A 206 0.43 -2.94 0.63
N GLN A 207 1.44 -3.76 0.33
CA GLN A 207 2.78 -3.24 0.01
C GLN A 207 2.80 -2.43 -1.30
N LEU A 208 2.01 -2.80 -2.32
CA LEU A 208 1.86 -2.00 -3.54
C LEU A 208 1.22 -0.64 -3.27
N VAL A 209 0.22 -0.58 -2.39
CA VAL A 209 -0.39 0.69 -1.96
C VAL A 209 0.58 1.52 -1.14
N ARG A 210 1.39 0.90 -0.29
CA ARG A 210 2.49 1.55 0.45
C ARG A 210 3.51 2.20 -0.48
N ILE A 211 3.93 1.49 -1.54
CA ILE A 211 4.79 2.02 -2.59
C ILE A 211 4.10 3.19 -3.31
N ALA A 212 2.81 3.09 -3.61
CA ALA A 212 2.06 4.17 -4.24
C ALA A 212 1.98 5.43 -3.35
N ILE A 213 1.82 5.28 -2.03
CA ILE A 213 1.84 6.39 -1.07
C ILE A 213 3.24 7.04 -1.04
N ALA A 214 4.30 6.25 -1.00
CA ALA A 214 5.66 6.78 -1.09
C ALA A 214 5.91 7.49 -2.43
N ALA A 215 5.43 6.95 -3.54
CA ALA A 215 5.51 7.61 -4.85
C ALA A 215 4.77 8.96 -4.88
N ILE A 216 3.61 9.07 -4.21
CA ILE A 216 2.91 10.34 -4.03
C ILE A 216 3.78 11.33 -3.24
N ALA A 217 4.55 10.88 -2.26
CA ALA A 217 5.41 11.74 -1.43
C ALA A 217 6.67 12.26 -2.15
N ILE A 218 7.12 11.62 -3.23
CA ILE A 218 8.33 12.03 -3.99
C ILE A 218 8.15 13.45 -4.52
N ALA A 219 7.03 13.73 -5.18
CA ALA A 219 6.83 15.00 -5.86
C ALA A 219 6.73 16.21 -4.89
N PRO A 220 5.93 16.19 -3.79
CA PRO A 220 5.96 17.27 -2.80
C PRO A 220 7.31 17.34 -2.06
N THR A 221 8.04 16.23 -1.89
CA THR A 221 9.45 16.29 -1.41
C THR A 221 10.30 17.10 -2.36
N TRP A 222 10.24 16.81 -3.67
CA TRP A 222 11.02 17.52 -4.68
C TRP A 222 10.69 19.01 -4.72
N GLU A 223 9.41 19.38 -4.66
CA GLU A 223 8.95 20.78 -4.59
C GLU A 223 9.48 21.47 -3.33
N ALA A 224 9.39 20.80 -2.17
CA ALA A 224 9.84 21.36 -0.91
C ALA A 224 11.36 21.62 -0.92
N LEU A 225 12.14 20.76 -1.58
CA LEU A 225 13.58 20.96 -1.78
C LEU A 225 13.93 22.12 -2.71
N GLN A 226 12.96 22.68 -3.46
CA GLN A 226 13.17 23.91 -4.24
C GLN A 226 12.99 25.18 -3.40
N ALA A 227 12.39 25.07 -2.21
CA ALA A 227 12.19 26.21 -1.32
C ALA A 227 13.50 26.57 -0.59
N GLU A 228 13.70 27.86 -0.38
CA GLU A 228 14.78 28.37 0.46
C GLU A 228 14.39 28.30 1.96
N GLY A 229 15.38 28.36 2.85
CA GLY A 229 15.13 28.45 4.30
C GLY A 229 15.18 27.13 5.08
N TRP A 230 15.54 26.02 4.42
CA TRP A 230 15.84 24.77 5.11
C TRP A 230 17.04 24.90 6.05
N THR A 231 16.93 24.32 7.23
CA THR A 231 18.09 24.04 8.08
C THR A 231 18.66 22.65 7.79
N ASP A 232 19.96 22.46 8.02
CA ASP A 232 20.61 21.15 7.91
C ASP A 232 19.91 20.07 8.75
N ALA A 233 19.42 20.45 9.94
CA ALA A 233 18.69 19.56 10.83
C ALA A 233 17.37 19.07 10.21
N GLN A 234 16.62 19.96 9.55
CA GLN A 234 15.37 19.61 8.88
C GLN A 234 15.62 18.72 7.65
N LEU A 235 16.65 19.02 6.85
CA LEU A 235 17.03 18.17 5.71
C LEU A 235 17.50 16.79 6.16
N ALA A 236 18.32 16.72 7.23
CA ALA A 236 18.77 15.45 7.80
C ALA A 236 17.59 14.63 8.35
N ALA A 237 16.61 15.27 8.98
CA ALA A 237 15.40 14.60 9.46
C ALA A 237 14.58 14.03 8.29
N LEU A 238 14.36 14.81 7.23
CA LEU A 238 13.66 14.38 6.03
C LEU A 238 14.37 13.20 5.34
N GLN A 239 15.69 13.30 5.18
CA GLN A 239 16.52 12.21 4.64
C GLN A 239 16.37 10.93 5.49
N LYS A 240 16.47 11.05 6.82
CA LYS A 240 16.33 9.91 7.74
C LYS A 240 14.96 9.25 7.62
N LYS A 241 13.89 10.04 7.44
CA LYS A 241 12.52 9.51 7.25
C LYS A 241 12.42 8.73 5.95
N TRP A 242 12.93 9.25 4.83
CA TRP A 242 13.01 8.51 3.58
C TRP A 242 13.81 7.21 3.69
N GLN A 243 14.96 7.25 4.36
CA GLN A 243 15.81 6.07 4.59
C GLN A 243 15.15 5.01 5.48
N SER A 244 14.19 5.40 6.32
CA SER A 244 13.45 4.45 7.17
C SER A 244 12.42 3.62 6.41
N LEU A 245 12.08 4.00 5.17
CA LEU A 245 11.13 3.27 4.34
C LEU A 245 11.80 2.06 3.69
N ASP A 246 11.74 0.90 4.36
CA ASP A 246 12.13 -0.38 3.78
C ASP A 246 10.94 -1.07 3.09
N PHE A 247 11.08 -1.36 1.80
CA PHE A 247 10.08 -2.05 0.99
C PHE A 247 10.44 -3.50 0.67
N SER A 248 11.73 -3.87 0.70
CA SER A 248 12.17 -5.18 0.27
C SER A 248 11.77 -6.25 1.27
N GLN A 249 12.12 -6.08 2.55
CA GLN A 249 11.78 -7.08 3.57
C GLN A 249 10.26 -7.18 3.77
N ALA A 250 9.55 -6.06 3.68
CA ALA A 250 8.10 -6.02 3.79
C ALA A 250 7.42 -6.76 2.63
N MET A 251 7.93 -6.62 1.39
CA MET A 251 7.45 -7.37 0.24
C MET A 251 7.74 -8.87 0.35
N GLU A 252 8.94 -9.27 0.79
CA GLU A 252 9.27 -10.67 1.05
C GLU A 252 8.33 -11.30 2.08
N ASN A 253 8.02 -10.56 3.16
CA ASN A 253 7.07 -10.97 4.17
C ASN A 253 5.64 -11.15 3.63
N ALA A 254 5.21 -10.27 2.72
CA ALA A 254 3.91 -10.37 2.08
C ALA A 254 3.84 -11.58 1.12
N LEU A 255 4.88 -11.79 0.31
CA LEU A 255 5.02 -12.99 -0.53
C LEU A 255 5.00 -14.28 0.31
N ALA A 256 5.65 -14.26 1.48
CA ALA A 256 5.65 -15.39 2.39
C ALA A 256 4.26 -15.69 2.95
N MET A 257 3.47 -14.67 3.29
CA MET A 257 2.10 -14.84 3.76
C MET A 257 1.16 -15.36 2.67
N GLU A 258 1.23 -14.82 1.45
CA GLU A 258 0.32 -15.22 0.38
C GLU A 258 0.61 -16.61 -0.22
N ARG A 259 1.83 -17.16 0.00
CA ARG A 259 2.16 -18.55 -0.39
C ARG A 259 1.73 -19.61 0.63
N ALA A 260 1.43 -19.22 1.88
CA ALA A 260 1.16 -20.13 3.00
C ALA A 260 -0.25 -20.71 2.96
#